data_AF-A0A1H9ZLE6-F1
#
_entry.id   AF-A0A1H9ZLE6-F1
#
_cell.length_a   1.000
_cell.length_b   1.000
_cell.length_c   1.000
_cell.angle_alpha   90.00
_cell.angle_beta   90.00
_cell.angle_gamma   90.00
#
_symmetry.space_group_name_H-M   'P 1'
#
loop_
_entity.id
_entity.type
_entity.pdbx_description
1 polymer ?
#
loop_
_entity_poly.entity_id
_entity_poly.type
_entity_poly.pdbx_seq_one_letter_code
_entity_poly.pdbx_strand_id
1 'polypeptide(L)'
;MELLLKEILTEVRGIKVDVSGLKEYMSNLKNDMTGLKQDVANLKDDVTGLKQDVANLKDDVTGLKQDVANLKDDVTGLKRDVANLKDDVSGLKQDVTILKDHVAELKTDMNLVKANITVLNTDIDVIKGNIVQLQQGFTRLEKQQLQFAEKQIQMDKKLDIIYMQTANLTEFKTNLSKNIDYLLLENAKIKREIHFIKESINK
;
A
#
# COMPACT_ATOMS: atom_id res chain seq x y z
N MET A 1 124.82 75.54 -35.62
CA MET A 1 124.41 74.30 -36.33
C MET A 1 124.17 73.16 -35.34
N GLU A 2 125.10 72.90 -34.41
CA GLU A 2 125.01 71.81 -33.43
C GLU A 2 123.86 71.97 -32.40
N LEU A 3 123.62 73.19 -31.90
CA LEU A 3 122.49 73.49 -31.00
C LEU A 3 121.13 73.25 -31.66
N LEU A 4 120.98 73.70 -32.90
CA LEU A 4 119.75 73.53 -33.69
C LEU A 4 119.46 72.04 -33.96
N LEU A 5 120.51 71.26 -34.22
CA LEU A 5 120.39 69.81 -34.41
C LEU A 5 119.96 69.09 -33.11
N LYS A 6 120.47 69.54 -31.96
CA LYS A 6 120.13 68.99 -30.64
C LYS A 6 118.67 69.30 -30.24
N GLU A 7 118.19 70.48 -30.59
CA GLU A 7 116.79 70.91 -30.39
C GLU A 7 115.83 70.09 -31.28
N ILE A 8 116.15 69.95 -32.58
CA ILE A 8 115.39 69.08 -33.51
C ILE A 8 115.34 67.63 -33.00
N LEU A 9 116.46 67.07 -32.55
CA LEU A 9 116.49 65.71 -31.99
C LEU A 9 115.63 65.57 -30.72
N THR A 10 115.49 66.64 -29.94
CA THR A 10 114.65 66.66 -28.73
C THR A 10 113.17 66.68 -29.12
N GLU A 11 112.77 67.53 -30.06
CA GLU A 11 111.39 67.52 -30.59
C GLU A 11 111.04 66.19 -31.25
N VAL A 12 111.92 65.64 -32.10
CA VAL A 12 111.70 64.34 -32.75
C VAL A 12 111.52 63.22 -31.72
N ARG A 13 112.24 63.27 -30.58
CA ARG A 13 112.01 62.34 -29.47
C ARG A 13 110.65 62.57 -28.81
N GLY A 14 110.24 63.82 -28.57
CA GLY A 14 108.93 64.16 -28.04
C GLY A 14 107.79 63.65 -28.93
N ILE A 15 107.85 63.96 -30.23
CA ILE A 15 106.91 63.46 -31.25
C ILE A 15 106.84 61.93 -31.22
N LYS A 16 107.98 61.24 -31.09
CA LYS A 16 108.00 59.77 -31.01
C LYS A 16 107.28 59.24 -29.75
N VAL A 17 107.40 59.92 -28.62
CA VAL A 17 106.66 59.58 -27.38
C VAL A 17 105.16 59.78 -27.61
N ASP A 18 104.75 60.93 -28.13
CA ASP A 18 103.34 61.24 -28.40
C ASP A 18 102.70 60.25 -29.39
N VAL A 19 103.41 59.93 -30.47
CA VAL A 19 102.98 58.92 -31.45
C VAL A 19 102.85 57.53 -30.80
N SER A 20 103.71 57.20 -29.84
CA SER A 20 103.62 55.92 -29.10
C SER A 20 102.40 55.92 -28.17
N GLY A 21 102.15 57.00 -27.44
CA GLY A 21 100.96 57.16 -26.61
C GLY A 21 99.67 57.09 -27.43
N LEU A 22 99.61 57.79 -28.56
CA LEU A 22 98.46 57.73 -29.48
C LEU A 22 98.19 56.31 -30.00
N LYS A 23 99.22 55.51 -30.28
CA LYS A 23 99.05 54.11 -30.68
C LYS A 23 98.44 53.26 -29.56
N GLU A 24 98.87 53.47 -28.32
CA GLU A 24 98.34 52.78 -27.16
C GLU A 24 96.87 53.16 -26.91
N TYR A 25 96.56 54.47 -26.92
CA TYR A 25 95.17 54.96 -26.85
C TYR A 25 94.30 54.37 -27.96
N MET A 26 94.78 54.35 -29.20
CA MET A 26 94.05 53.76 -30.34
C MET A 26 93.82 52.25 -30.14
N SER A 27 94.80 51.54 -29.57
CA SER A 27 94.67 50.11 -29.25
C SER A 27 93.62 49.87 -28.16
N ASN A 28 93.62 50.66 -27.10
CA ASN A 28 92.63 50.57 -26.03
C ASN A 28 91.22 50.89 -26.53
N LEU A 29 91.07 51.97 -27.31
CA LEU A 29 89.79 52.32 -27.94
C LEU A 29 89.25 51.21 -28.85
N LYS A 30 90.14 50.52 -29.58
CA LYS A 30 89.76 49.37 -30.40
C LYS A 30 89.23 48.22 -29.54
N ASN A 31 89.88 47.93 -28.42
CA ASN A 31 89.44 46.89 -27.48
C ASN A 31 88.09 47.25 -26.85
N ASP A 32 87.90 48.48 -26.39
CA ASP A 32 86.62 48.97 -25.86
C ASP A 32 85.50 48.85 -26.91
N MET A 33 85.79 49.22 -28.16
CA MET A 33 84.85 49.08 -29.26
C MET A 33 84.50 47.61 -29.55
N THR A 34 85.45 46.68 -29.39
CA THR A 34 85.14 45.25 -29.51
C THR A 34 84.29 44.74 -28.35
N GLY A 35 84.56 45.18 -27.11
CA GLY A 35 83.75 44.84 -25.94
C GLY A 35 82.31 45.34 -26.10
N LEU A 36 82.13 46.62 -26.48
CA LEU A 36 80.82 47.21 -26.72
C LEU A 36 80.03 46.47 -27.81
N LYS A 37 80.70 46.00 -28.88
CA LYS A 37 80.04 45.18 -29.91
C LYS A 37 79.53 43.85 -29.36
N GLN A 38 80.29 43.22 -28.47
CA GLN A 38 79.87 41.96 -27.83
C GLN A 38 78.69 42.20 -26.89
N ASP A 39 78.74 43.25 -26.08
CA ASP A 39 77.64 43.60 -25.17
C ASP A 39 76.35 43.90 -25.95
N VAL A 40 76.45 44.64 -27.06
CA VAL A 40 75.31 44.90 -27.95
C VAL A 40 74.77 43.62 -28.60
N ALA A 41 75.63 42.64 -28.92
CA ALA A 41 75.19 41.36 -29.44
C ALA A 41 74.43 40.56 -28.36
N ASN A 42 74.99 40.46 -27.15
CA ASN A 42 74.35 39.77 -26.02
C ASN A 42 72.99 40.42 -25.69
N LEU A 43 72.90 41.75 -25.64
CA LEU A 43 71.65 42.47 -25.41
C LEU A 43 70.59 42.18 -26.48
N LYS A 44 70.99 41.98 -27.75
CA LYS A 44 70.04 41.60 -28.81
C LYS A 44 69.48 40.20 -28.60
N ASP A 45 70.31 39.27 -28.14
CA ASP A 45 69.90 37.90 -27.84
C ASP A 45 68.94 37.88 -26.64
N ASP A 46 69.26 38.60 -25.57
CA ASP A 46 68.39 38.76 -24.39
C ASP A 46 67.03 39.38 -24.77
N VAL A 47 67.04 40.45 -25.57
CA VAL A 47 65.80 41.07 -26.08
C VAL A 47 64.98 40.10 -26.93
N THR A 48 65.64 39.22 -27.68
CA THR A 48 64.96 38.20 -28.49
C THR A 48 64.34 37.13 -27.60
N GLY A 49 65.06 36.65 -26.57
CA GLY A 49 64.54 35.73 -25.57
C GLY A 49 63.32 36.29 -24.83
N LEU A 50 63.42 37.53 -24.34
CA LEU A 50 62.31 38.20 -23.66
C LEU A 50 61.07 38.36 -24.54
N LYS A 51 61.25 38.60 -25.85
CA LYS A 51 60.11 38.64 -26.79
C LYS A 51 59.40 37.30 -26.90
N GLN A 52 60.16 36.19 -26.91
CA GLN A 52 59.59 34.85 -26.95
C GLN A 52 58.85 34.52 -25.65
N ASP A 53 59.43 34.83 -24.49
CA ASP A 53 58.80 34.62 -23.20
C ASP A 53 57.49 35.41 -23.08
N VAL A 54 57.47 36.66 -23.54
CA VAL A 54 56.26 37.49 -23.58
C VAL A 54 55.21 36.90 -24.53
N ALA A 55 55.61 36.30 -25.65
CA ALA A 55 54.67 35.64 -26.56
C ALA A 55 54.05 34.39 -25.89
N ASN A 56 54.88 33.52 -25.30
CA ASN A 56 54.42 32.33 -24.59
C ASN A 56 53.46 32.69 -23.45
N LEU A 57 53.80 33.72 -22.65
CA LEU A 57 52.95 34.17 -21.55
C LEU A 57 51.59 34.71 -22.04
N LYS A 58 51.52 35.32 -23.23
CA LYS A 58 50.25 35.75 -23.82
C LYS A 58 49.38 34.57 -24.22
N ASP A 59 49.99 33.51 -24.74
CA ASP A 59 49.28 32.28 -25.10
C ASP A 59 48.75 31.58 -23.84
N ASP A 60 49.57 31.45 -22.79
CA ASP A 60 49.15 30.90 -21.49
C ASP A 60 47.99 31.69 -20.88
N VAL A 61 48.07 33.03 -20.89
CA VAL A 61 46.99 33.90 -20.41
C VAL A 61 45.72 33.73 -21.23
N THR A 62 45.83 33.46 -22.54
CA THR A 62 44.69 33.20 -23.41
C THR A 62 44.06 31.84 -23.10
N GLY A 63 44.87 30.80 -22.89
CA GLY A 63 44.40 29.48 -22.44
C GLY A 63 43.66 29.54 -21.10
N LEU A 64 44.27 30.20 -20.10
CA LEU A 64 43.64 30.38 -18.79
C LEU A 64 42.30 31.13 -18.86
N LYS A 65 42.16 32.11 -19.76
CA LYS A 65 40.88 32.79 -19.97
C LYS A 65 39.81 31.85 -20.52
N GLN A 66 40.17 30.94 -21.42
CA GLN A 66 39.25 29.95 -21.95
C GLN A 66 38.84 28.94 -20.89
N ASP A 67 39.79 28.45 -20.10
CA ASP A 67 39.51 27.50 -19.00
C ASP A 67 38.58 28.12 -17.95
N VAL A 68 38.80 29.39 -17.60
CA VAL A 68 37.92 30.13 -16.69
C VAL A 68 36.52 30.33 -17.28
N ALA A 69 36.39 30.52 -18.59
CA ALA A 69 35.08 30.61 -19.25
C ALA A 69 34.34 29.28 -19.20
N ASN A 70 35.01 28.18 -19.56
CA ASN A 70 34.44 26.83 -19.51
C ASN A 70 33.99 26.46 -18.08
N LEU A 71 34.83 26.76 -17.07
CA LEU A 71 34.48 26.50 -15.68
C LEU A 71 33.26 27.30 -15.21
N LYS A 72 33.05 28.52 -15.71
CA LYS A 72 31.84 29.31 -15.41
C LYS A 72 30.59 28.67 -16.00
N ASP A 73 30.70 28.12 -17.20
CA ASP A 73 29.59 27.41 -17.85
C ASP A 73 29.25 26.12 -17.09
N ASP A 74 30.26 25.33 -16.71
CA ASP A 74 30.08 24.12 -15.89
C ASP A 74 29.42 24.43 -14.54
N VAL A 75 29.89 25.48 -13.84
CA VAL A 75 29.28 25.94 -12.58
C VAL A 75 27.83 26.37 -12.78
N THR A 76 27.51 26.99 -13.92
CA THR A 76 26.13 27.39 -14.23
C THR A 76 25.25 26.18 -14.52
N GLY A 77 25.78 25.17 -15.24
CA GLY A 77 25.11 23.89 -15.46
C GLY A 77 24.81 23.17 -14.16
N LEU A 78 25.82 23.01 -13.29
CA LEU A 78 25.66 22.37 -11.98
C LEU A 78 24.63 23.08 -11.09
N LYS A 79 24.57 24.42 -11.12
CA LYS A 79 23.55 25.18 -10.37
C LYS A 79 22.13 24.84 -10.84
N ARG A 80 21.92 24.68 -12.15
CA ARG A 80 20.62 24.29 -12.72
C ARG A 80 20.27 22.86 -12.32
N ASP A 81 21.21 21.93 -12.41
CA ASP A 81 20.98 20.53 -12.06
C ASP A 81 20.63 20.38 -10.57
N VAL A 82 21.32 21.12 -9.70
CA VAL A 82 21.00 21.17 -8.26
C VAL A 82 19.60 21.76 -8.01
N ALA A 83 19.17 22.76 -8.77
CA ALA A 83 17.83 23.33 -8.65
C ALA A 83 16.76 22.30 -9.04
N ASN A 84 16.92 21.64 -10.20
CA ASN A 84 16.02 20.59 -10.65
C ASN A 84 15.92 19.44 -9.64
N LEU A 85 17.06 19.00 -9.09
CA LEU A 85 17.08 17.93 -8.09
C LEU A 85 16.33 18.33 -6.80
N LYS A 86 16.38 19.61 -6.41
CA LYS A 86 15.61 20.10 -5.26
C LYS A 86 14.10 20.06 -5.52
N ASP A 87 13.68 20.37 -6.73
CA ASP A 87 12.28 20.31 -7.14
C ASP A 87 11.79 18.85 -7.17
N ASP A 88 12.57 17.95 -7.76
CA ASP A 88 12.27 16.49 -7.79
C ASP A 88 12.15 15.92 -6.37
N VAL A 89 13.09 16.24 -5.47
CA VAL A 89 13.04 15.82 -4.06
C VAL A 89 11.82 16.39 -3.34
N SER A 90 11.40 17.60 -3.69
CA SER A 90 10.20 18.22 -3.11
C SER A 90 8.92 17.53 -3.61
N GLY A 91 8.85 17.20 -4.90
CA GLY A 91 7.77 16.40 -5.48
C GLY A 91 7.66 15.02 -4.83
N LEU A 92 8.77 14.28 -4.73
CA LEU A 92 8.81 12.98 -4.05
C LEU A 92 8.34 13.04 -2.59
N LYS A 93 8.64 14.13 -1.86
CA LYS A 93 8.15 14.30 -0.48
C LYS A 93 6.63 14.49 -0.43
N GLN A 94 6.04 15.18 -1.41
CA GLN A 94 4.59 15.34 -1.51
C GLN A 94 3.92 13.99 -1.83
N ASP A 95 4.45 13.26 -2.81
CA ASP A 95 3.95 11.94 -3.18
C ASP A 95 3.99 10.95 -2.01
N VAL A 96 5.08 10.94 -1.25
CA VAL A 96 5.21 10.11 -0.03
C VAL A 96 4.19 10.50 1.04
N THR A 97 3.86 11.78 1.16
CA THR A 97 2.84 12.25 2.12
C THR A 97 1.45 11.77 1.70
N ILE A 98 1.08 11.97 0.43
CA ILE A 98 -0.19 11.49 -0.13
C ILE A 98 -0.31 9.97 0.02
N LEU A 99 0.76 9.22 -0.26
CA LEU A 99 0.74 7.76 -0.11
C LEU A 99 0.53 7.33 1.34
N LYS A 100 1.10 8.05 2.31
CA LYS A 100 0.87 7.77 3.74
C LYS A 100 -0.59 8.00 4.13
N ASP A 101 -1.21 9.06 3.61
CA ASP A 101 -2.62 9.35 3.88
C ASP A 101 -3.53 8.26 3.31
N HIS A 102 -3.33 7.86 2.05
CA HIS A 102 -4.07 6.75 1.44
C HIS A 102 -3.90 5.43 2.21
N VAL A 103 -2.69 5.13 2.70
CA VAL A 103 -2.45 3.93 3.53
C VAL A 103 -3.21 4.00 4.85
N ALA A 104 -3.32 5.19 5.47
CA ALA A 104 -4.09 5.38 6.70
C ALA A 104 -5.61 5.21 6.47
N GLU A 105 -6.12 5.72 5.35
CA GLU A 105 -7.52 5.53 4.93
C GLU A 105 -7.83 4.05 4.71
N LEU A 106 -7.01 3.34 3.92
CA LEU A 106 -7.17 1.90 3.68
C LEU A 106 -7.14 1.08 4.98
N LYS A 107 -6.31 1.47 5.95
CA LYS A 107 -6.28 0.81 7.26
C LYS A 107 -7.58 1.03 8.04
N THR A 108 -8.19 2.20 7.92
CA THR A 108 -9.47 2.52 8.54
C THR A 108 -10.60 1.72 7.91
N ASP A 109 -10.65 1.67 6.58
CA ASP A 109 -11.64 0.87 5.84
C ASP A 109 -11.54 -0.62 6.16
N MET A 110 -10.32 -1.15 6.25
CA MET A 110 -10.09 -2.55 6.63
C MET A 110 -10.62 -2.85 8.05
N ASN A 111 -10.46 -1.92 8.99
CA ASN A 111 -11.00 -2.08 10.34
C ASN A 111 -12.53 -2.08 10.34
N LEU A 112 -13.17 -1.23 9.52
CA LEU A 112 -14.62 -1.21 9.36
C LEU A 112 -15.14 -2.51 8.77
N VAL A 113 -14.49 -3.03 7.72
CA VAL A 113 -14.85 -4.33 7.12
C VAL A 113 -14.73 -5.46 8.16
N LYS A 114 -13.66 -5.47 8.96
CA LYS A 114 -13.49 -6.46 10.02
C LYS A 114 -14.58 -6.38 11.10
N ALA A 115 -14.98 -5.16 11.47
CA ALA A 115 -16.08 -4.95 12.41
C ALA A 115 -17.41 -5.49 11.83
N ASN A 116 -17.71 -5.18 10.56
CA ASN A 116 -18.90 -5.65 9.88
C ASN A 116 -18.94 -7.19 9.77
N ILE A 117 -17.81 -7.84 9.48
CA ILE A 117 -17.70 -9.31 9.48
C ILE A 117 -18.01 -9.89 10.87
N THR A 118 -17.55 -9.22 11.93
CA THR A 118 -17.81 -9.66 13.32
C THR A 118 -19.30 -9.59 13.65
N VAL A 119 -19.98 -8.51 13.24
CA VAL A 119 -21.43 -8.36 13.39
C VAL A 119 -22.16 -9.44 12.60
N LEU A 120 -21.81 -9.65 11.33
CA LEU A 120 -22.44 -10.65 10.48
C LEU A 120 -22.30 -12.07 11.04
N ASN A 121 -21.13 -12.41 11.60
CA ASN A 121 -20.94 -13.70 12.27
C ASN A 121 -21.85 -13.86 13.49
N THR A 122 -22.03 -12.79 14.26
CA THR A 122 -22.95 -12.77 15.42
C THR A 122 -24.39 -13.00 14.95
N ASP A 123 -24.83 -12.32 13.89
CA ASP A 123 -26.16 -12.48 13.31
C ASP A 123 -26.38 -13.92 12.80
N ILE A 124 -25.37 -14.51 12.16
CA ILE A 124 -25.40 -15.91 11.71
C ILE A 124 -25.60 -16.86 12.89
N ASP A 125 -24.90 -16.65 14.00
CA ASP A 125 -25.02 -17.50 15.19
C ASP A 125 -26.40 -17.38 15.85
N VAL A 126 -26.97 -16.17 15.88
CA VAL A 126 -28.36 -15.95 16.31
C VAL A 126 -29.33 -16.70 15.40
N ILE A 127 -29.18 -16.60 14.08
CA ILE A 127 -30.03 -17.29 13.11
C ILE A 127 -29.93 -18.81 13.29
N LYS A 128 -28.73 -19.37 13.47
CA LYS A 128 -28.55 -20.79 13.77
C LYS A 128 -29.29 -21.20 15.04
N GLY A 129 -29.21 -20.39 16.11
CA GLY A 129 -29.96 -20.62 17.34
C GLY A 129 -31.48 -20.66 17.11
N ASN A 130 -32.00 -19.71 16.35
CA ASN A 130 -33.42 -19.65 15.98
C ASN A 130 -33.85 -20.87 15.17
N ILE A 131 -33.03 -21.33 14.22
CA ILE A 131 -33.29 -22.55 13.43
C ILE A 131 -33.40 -23.78 14.33
N VAL A 132 -32.49 -23.93 15.31
CA VAL A 132 -32.54 -25.05 16.26
C VAL A 132 -33.83 -25.00 17.09
N GLN A 133 -34.23 -23.82 17.58
CA GLN A 133 -35.48 -23.67 18.33
C GLN A 133 -36.71 -24.01 17.49
N LEU A 134 -36.75 -23.58 16.22
CA LEU A 134 -37.82 -23.93 15.29
C LEU A 134 -37.89 -25.44 15.03
N GLN A 135 -36.75 -26.10 14.82
CA GLN A 135 -36.68 -27.55 14.66
C GLN A 135 -37.22 -28.29 15.89
N GLN A 136 -36.83 -27.87 17.10
CA GLN A 136 -37.37 -28.43 18.34
C GLN A 136 -38.88 -28.21 18.47
N GLY A 137 -39.36 -27.02 18.09
CA GLY A 137 -40.77 -26.69 18.05
C GLY A 137 -41.56 -27.61 17.11
N PHE A 138 -41.02 -27.85 15.92
CA PHE A 138 -41.61 -28.76 14.93
C PHE A 138 -41.70 -30.20 15.46
N THR A 139 -40.60 -30.75 16.00
CA THR A 139 -40.59 -32.07 16.63
C THR A 139 -41.59 -32.19 17.77
N ARG A 140 -41.80 -31.12 18.56
CA ARG A 140 -42.82 -31.11 19.62
C ARG A 140 -44.23 -31.18 19.05
N LEU A 141 -44.51 -30.44 17.98
CA LEU A 141 -45.82 -30.46 17.31
C LEU A 141 -46.10 -31.83 16.68
N GLU A 142 -45.13 -32.45 16.03
CA GLU A 142 -45.25 -33.82 15.48
C GLU A 142 -45.63 -34.83 16.57
N LYS A 143 -44.95 -34.79 17.73
CA LYS A 143 -45.28 -35.66 18.87
C LYS A 143 -46.69 -35.42 19.40
N GLN A 144 -47.12 -34.16 19.50
CA GLN A 144 -48.48 -33.83 19.92
C GLN A 144 -49.52 -34.34 18.93
N GLN A 145 -49.27 -34.21 17.63
CA GLN A 145 -50.16 -34.71 16.58
C GLN A 145 -50.32 -36.23 16.66
N LEU A 146 -49.23 -36.96 16.87
CA LEU A 146 -49.26 -38.42 17.06
C LEU A 146 -50.11 -38.82 18.29
N GLN A 147 -49.91 -38.14 19.42
CA GLN A 147 -50.71 -38.38 20.64
C GLN A 147 -52.21 -38.09 20.44
N PHE A 148 -52.56 -37.05 19.69
CA PHE A 148 -53.96 -36.78 19.34
C PHE A 148 -54.53 -37.88 18.44
N ALA A 149 -53.77 -38.34 17.45
CA ALA A 149 -54.19 -39.45 16.58
C ALA A 149 -54.43 -40.74 17.38
N GLU A 150 -53.55 -41.07 18.34
CA GLU A 150 -53.73 -42.22 19.23
C GLU A 150 -55.01 -42.09 20.09
N LYS A 151 -55.26 -40.90 20.66
CA LYS A 151 -56.48 -40.65 21.44
C LYS A 151 -57.74 -40.78 20.59
N GLN A 152 -57.70 -40.32 19.34
CA GLN A 152 -58.83 -40.47 18.41
C GLN A 152 -59.15 -41.94 18.18
N ILE A 153 -58.13 -42.76 17.86
CA ILE A 153 -58.29 -44.21 17.68
C ILE A 153 -58.88 -44.88 18.93
N GLN A 154 -58.44 -44.49 20.13
CA GLN A 154 -58.97 -45.03 21.39
C GLN A 154 -60.43 -44.62 21.63
N MET A 155 -60.78 -43.39 21.26
CA MET A 155 -62.16 -42.90 21.34
C MET A 155 -63.07 -43.66 20.36
N ASP A 156 -62.62 -43.89 19.14
CA ASP A 156 -63.35 -44.66 18.13
C ASP A 156 -63.62 -46.09 18.62
N LYS A 157 -62.62 -46.77 19.21
CA LYS A 157 -62.80 -48.11 19.83
C LYS A 157 -63.83 -48.11 20.97
N LYS A 158 -63.82 -47.09 21.82
CA LYS A 158 -64.81 -46.95 22.91
C LYS A 158 -66.21 -46.74 22.34
N LEU A 159 -66.32 -45.97 21.26
CA LEU A 159 -67.58 -45.70 20.58
C LEU A 159 -68.16 -47.00 19.98
N ASP A 160 -67.33 -47.82 19.32
CA ASP A 160 -67.73 -49.14 18.82
C ASP A 160 -68.28 -50.05 19.93
N ILE A 161 -67.61 -50.06 21.10
CA ILE A 161 -68.07 -50.82 22.27
C ILE A 161 -69.43 -50.33 22.76
N ILE A 162 -69.62 -49.01 22.84
CA ILE A 162 -70.89 -48.41 23.27
C ILE A 162 -72.00 -48.78 22.28
N TYR A 163 -71.74 -48.75 20.97
CA TYR A 163 -72.72 -49.20 19.97
C TYR A 163 -73.09 -50.67 20.16
N MET A 164 -72.12 -51.57 20.38
CA MET A 164 -72.40 -52.99 20.65
C MET A 164 -73.22 -53.20 21.93
N GLN A 165 -72.85 -52.52 23.02
CA GLN A 165 -73.60 -52.57 24.28
C GLN A 165 -75.04 -52.05 24.12
N THR A 166 -75.22 -50.98 23.34
CA THR A 166 -76.54 -50.40 23.06
C THR A 166 -77.41 -51.37 22.26
N ALA A 167 -76.84 -52.06 21.28
CA ALA A 167 -77.53 -53.11 20.53
C ALA A 167 -77.96 -54.27 21.44
N ASN A 168 -77.05 -54.79 22.28
CA ASN A 168 -77.35 -55.89 23.21
C ASN A 168 -78.43 -55.52 24.23
N LEU A 169 -78.38 -54.30 24.80
CA LEU A 169 -79.41 -53.80 25.72
C LEU A 169 -80.77 -53.65 25.03
N THR A 170 -80.77 -53.23 23.77
CA THR A 170 -81.99 -53.12 22.96
C THR A 170 -82.61 -54.51 22.76
N GLU A 171 -81.80 -55.51 22.40
CA GLU A 171 -82.26 -56.90 22.25
C GLU A 171 -82.80 -57.47 23.58
N PHE A 172 -82.09 -57.28 24.69
CA PHE A 172 -82.53 -57.72 26.01
C PHE A 172 -83.88 -57.08 26.39
N LYS A 173 -84.04 -55.76 26.17
CA LYS A 173 -85.29 -55.05 26.42
C LYS A 173 -86.44 -55.59 25.57
N THR A 174 -86.19 -55.87 24.29
CA THR A 174 -87.19 -56.46 23.39
C THR A 174 -87.63 -57.84 23.88
N ASN A 175 -86.70 -58.69 24.32
CA ASN A 175 -87.02 -60.02 24.83
C ASN A 175 -87.80 -59.96 26.16
N LEU A 176 -87.43 -59.04 27.06
CA LEU A 176 -88.16 -58.82 28.30
C LEU A 176 -89.61 -58.36 28.03
N SER A 177 -89.80 -57.45 27.07
CA SER A 177 -91.13 -57.00 26.65
C SER A 177 -91.98 -58.15 26.15
N LYS A 178 -91.43 -59.00 25.25
CA LYS A 178 -92.14 -60.20 24.75
C LYS A 178 -92.55 -61.15 25.88
N ASN A 179 -91.66 -61.36 26.87
CA ASN A 179 -91.97 -62.21 28.02
C ASN A 179 -93.08 -61.62 28.90
N ILE A 180 -93.06 -60.30 29.14
CA ILE A 180 -94.12 -59.59 29.88
C ILE A 180 -95.45 -59.72 29.13
N ASP A 181 -95.46 -59.46 27.82
CA ASP A 181 -96.66 -59.57 26.97
C ASP A 181 -97.24 -61.00 27.03
N TYR A 182 -96.38 -62.02 26.97
CA TYR A 182 -96.78 -63.42 27.13
C TYR A 182 -97.42 -63.70 28.51
N LEU A 183 -96.80 -63.25 29.61
CA LEU A 183 -97.31 -63.44 30.96
C LEU A 183 -98.64 -62.69 31.21
N LEU A 184 -98.80 -61.50 30.62
CA LEU A 184 -100.06 -60.75 30.67
C LEU A 184 -101.17 -61.51 29.94
N LEU A 185 -100.88 -62.07 28.76
CA LEU A 185 -101.81 -62.90 28.01
C LEU A 185 -102.22 -64.15 28.80
N GLU A 186 -101.26 -64.84 29.42
CA GLU A 186 -101.51 -66.05 30.19
C GLU A 186 -102.35 -65.76 31.45
N ASN A 187 -102.02 -64.71 32.20
CA ASN A 187 -102.86 -64.25 33.32
C ASN A 187 -104.28 -63.91 32.88
N ALA A 188 -104.47 -63.32 31.70
CA ALA A 188 -105.78 -63.02 31.15
C ALA A 188 -106.57 -64.29 30.76
N LYS A 189 -105.89 -65.38 30.35
CA LYS A 189 -106.53 -66.69 30.16
C LYS A 189 -106.94 -67.30 31.50
N ILE A 190 -106.02 -67.36 32.48
CA ILE A 190 -106.28 -67.90 33.82
C ILE A 190 -107.45 -67.18 34.50
N LYS A 191 -107.51 -65.84 34.42
CA LYS A 191 -108.64 -65.06 34.96
C LYS A 191 -109.98 -65.46 34.35
N ARG A 192 -110.01 -65.73 33.04
CA ARG A 192 -111.22 -66.20 32.35
C ARG A 192 -111.62 -67.61 32.79
N GLU A 193 -110.66 -68.52 32.93
CA GLU A 193 -110.91 -69.88 33.44
C GLU A 193 -111.45 -69.87 34.88
N ILE A 194 -110.84 -69.09 35.78
CA ILE A 194 -111.33 -68.93 37.16
C ILE A 194 -112.77 -68.39 37.17
N HIS A 195 -113.08 -67.42 36.31
CA HIS A 195 -114.43 -66.88 36.19
C HIS A 195 -115.44 -67.96 35.76
N PHE A 196 -115.10 -68.76 34.74
CA PHE A 196 -115.93 -69.87 34.26
C PHE A 196 -116.15 -70.95 35.33
N ILE A 197 -115.11 -71.32 36.09
CA ILE A 197 -115.22 -72.28 37.19
C ILE A 197 -116.15 -71.76 38.30
N LYS A 198 -116.02 -70.48 38.68
CA LYS A 198 -116.90 -69.85 39.69
C LYS A 198 -118.37 -69.86 39.27
N GLU A 199 -118.66 -69.60 37.99
CA GLU A 199 -120.02 -69.68 37.45
C GLU A 199 -120.57 -71.12 37.44
N SER A 200 -119.70 -72.11 37.23
CA SER A 200 -120.10 -73.53 37.18
C SER A 200 -120.40 -74.12 38.57
N ILE A 201 -119.77 -73.61 39.65
CA ILE A 201 -120.00 -74.07 41.04
C ILE A 201 -121.27 -73.45 41.66
N ASN A 202 -121.69 -72.27 41.21
CA ASN A 202 -122.87 -71.55 41.74
C ASN A 202 -124.21 -72.00 41.10
N LYS A 203 -124.22 -73.10 40.35
CA LYS A 203 -125.41 -73.76 39.79
C LYS A 203 -125.66 -75.07 40.51
#